data_AF-A0A7S2MEK5-F1
#
_entry.id   AF-A0A7S2MEK5-F1
#
_cell.length_a   1.000
_cell.length_b   1.000
_cell.length_c   1.000
_cell.angle_alpha   90.00
_cell.angle_beta   90.00
_cell.angle_gamma   90.00
#
_symmetry.space_group_name_H-M   'P 1'
#
loop_
_entity.id
_entity.type
_entity.pdbx_description
1 polymer ?
#
loop_
_entity_poly.entity_id
_entity_poly.type
_entity_poly.pdbx_seq_one_letter_code
_entity_poly.pdbx_strand_id
1 'polypeptide(L)'
;ALKTKVSSQELDRAESLSNSDVSPHNVLHIIIDDLRTEVGAYVSKSQHRIYTPNIDALTSRGVTFDRAYAQQAVCNPSRASFLTGRYPDTTQVWNLIDNW
;
A
#
# COMPACT_ATOMS: atom_id res chain seq x y z
N ALA A 1 -25.42 -44.88 7.57
CA ALA A 1 -24.87 -43.58 7.96
C ALA A 1 -23.51 -43.81 8.64
N LEU A 2 -22.42 -43.68 7.87
CA LEU A 2 -21.05 -43.89 8.36
C LEU A 2 -20.61 -42.63 9.14
N LYS A 3 -20.49 -42.74 10.46
CA LYS A 3 -19.90 -41.70 11.30
C LYS A 3 -18.38 -41.81 11.19
N THR A 4 -17.77 -40.99 10.34
CA THR A 4 -16.31 -40.90 10.25
C THR A 4 -15.78 -40.31 11.56
N LYS A 5 -15.06 -41.13 12.32
CA LYS A 5 -14.43 -40.74 13.59
C LYS A 5 -13.14 -40.00 13.24
N VAL A 6 -13.21 -38.68 13.16
CA VAL A 6 -12.02 -37.82 13.00
C VAL A 6 -11.10 -38.08 14.19
N SER A 7 -9.82 -38.32 13.90
CA SER A 7 -8.79 -38.60 14.90
C SER A 7 -8.60 -37.39 15.81
N SER A 8 -8.40 -37.59 17.12
CA SER A 8 -8.07 -36.50 18.05
C SER A 8 -6.85 -35.70 17.58
N GLN A 9 -5.88 -36.36 16.94
CA GLN A 9 -4.71 -35.69 16.36
C GLN A 9 -5.04 -34.78 15.17
N GLU A 10 -6.10 -35.07 14.42
CA GLU A 10 -6.56 -34.22 13.31
C GLU A 10 -7.30 -32.98 13.83
N LEU A 11 -8.04 -33.12 14.93
CA LEU A 11 -8.65 -32.02 15.66
C LEU A 11 -7.58 -31.12 16.31
N ASP A 12 -6.58 -31.71 16.97
CA ASP A 12 -5.46 -30.99 17.59
C ASP A 12 -4.63 -30.21 16.55
N ARG A 13 -4.45 -30.77 15.34
CA ARG A 13 -3.74 -30.10 14.24
C ARG A 13 -4.56 -28.95 13.65
N ALA A 14 -5.88 -29.08 13.55
CA ALA A 14 -6.76 -28.00 13.09
C ALA A 14 -6.81 -26.84 14.10
N GLU A 15 -6.85 -27.15 15.40
CA GLU A 15 -6.76 -26.14 16.47
C GLU A 15 -5.38 -25.47 16.52
N SER A 16 -4.28 -26.20 16.28
CA SER A 16 -2.94 -25.59 16.22
C SER A 16 -2.75 -24.62 15.04
N LEU A 17 -3.51 -24.82 13.95
CA LEU A 17 -3.48 -23.94 12.77
C LEU A 17 -4.35 -22.69 12.96
N SER A 18 -5.37 -22.74 13.83
CA SER A 18 -6.20 -21.58 14.15
C SER A 18 -5.63 -20.71 15.26
N ASN A 19 -4.60 -21.19 15.99
CA ASN A 19 -4.08 -20.58 17.20
C ASN A 19 -2.65 -20.03 17.07
N SER A 20 -2.21 -19.71 15.85
CA SER A 20 -1.09 -18.78 15.73
C SER A 20 -1.56 -17.45 16.30
N ASP A 21 -0.95 -17.00 17.40
CA ASP A 21 -0.97 -15.60 17.86
C ASP A 21 -0.46 -14.72 16.72
N VAL A 22 -1.31 -14.46 15.71
CA VAL A 22 -0.97 -13.58 14.61
C VAL A 22 -1.03 -12.18 15.19
N SER A 23 0.11 -11.74 15.71
CA SER A 23 0.30 -10.34 16.05
C SER A 23 -0.10 -9.51 14.83
N PRO A 24 -0.96 -8.48 15.00
CA PRO A 24 -1.37 -7.65 13.88
C PRO A 24 -0.12 -7.08 13.19
N HIS A 25 -0.15 -7.09 11.85
CA HIS A 25 0.95 -6.53 11.08
C HIS A 25 1.04 -5.02 11.33
N ASN A 26 2.26 -4.52 11.45
CA ASN A 26 2.52 -3.08 11.46
C ASN A 26 2.42 -2.52 10.03
N VAL A 27 1.88 -1.31 9.90
CA VAL A 27 1.80 -0.60 8.62
C VAL A 27 2.67 0.66 8.66
N LEU A 28 3.60 0.77 7.72
CA LEU A 28 4.41 1.98 7.49
C LEU A 28 3.98 2.65 6.18
N HIS A 29 3.31 3.80 6.28
CA HIS A 29 2.88 4.58 5.13
C HIS A 29 3.88 5.70 4.83
N ILE A 30 4.67 5.53 3.75
CA ILE A 30 5.67 6.51 3.31
C ILE A 30 5.08 7.34 2.16
N ILE A 31 5.05 8.66 2.33
CA ILE A 31 4.54 9.61 1.33
C ILE A 31 5.66 10.60 1.01
N ILE A 32 5.92 10.82 -0.28
CA ILE A 32 6.96 11.76 -0.76
C ILE A 32 6.25 12.88 -1.52
N ASP A 33 6.53 14.13 -1.14
CA ASP A 33 5.92 15.31 -1.77
C ASP A 33 6.56 15.58 -3.14
N ASP A 34 5.74 15.94 -4.12
CA ASP A 34 6.13 16.31 -5.49
C ASP A 34 6.94 15.26 -6.29
N LEU A 35 6.99 14.01 -5.82
CA LEU A 35 7.71 12.94 -6.52
C LEU A 35 6.90 12.40 -7.71
N ARG A 36 7.44 12.62 -8.91
CA ARG A 36 7.00 11.91 -10.13
C ARG A 36 7.60 10.51 -10.21
N THR A 37 7.16 9.71 -11.19
CA THR A 37 7.67 8.33 -11.45
C THR A 37 9.13 8.28 -11.94
N GLU A 38 9.96 9.25 -11.60
CA GLU A 38 11.40 9.30 -11.86
C GLU A 38 12.17 8.59 -10.74
N VAL A 39 11.86 7.31 -10.54
CA VAL A 39 12.62 6.39 -9.67
C VAL A 39 13.02 5.15 -10.48
N GLY A 40 14.12 4.50 -10.09
CA GLY A 40 14.70 3.38 -10.85
C GLY A 40 13.74 2.24 -11.17
N ALA A 41 12.69 2.05 -10.37
CA ALA A 41 11.63 1.09 -10.61
C ALA A 41 10.72 1.39 -11.83
N TYR A 42 10.62 2.65 -12.28
CA TYR A 42 9.74 3.06 -13.39
C TYR A 42 10.50 3.59 -14.61
N VAL A 43 11.75 4.04 -14.46
CA VAL A 43 12.53 4.58 -15.57
C VAL A 43 13.50 3.53 -16.15
N SER A 44 13.71 3.56 -17.46
CA SER A 44 14.75 2.75 -18.10
C SER A 44 16.13 3.15 -17.54
N LYS A 45 17.02 2.16 -17.36
CA LYS A 45 18.42 2.36 -16.95
C LYS A 45 19.20 3.30 -17.88
N SER A 46 18.68 3.63 -19.06
CA SER A 46 19.24 4.65 -19.95
C SER A 46 19.10 6.08 -19.41
N GLN A 47 18.22 6.33 -18.43
CA GLN A 47 18.15 7.61 -17.71
C GLN A 47 19.19 7.65 -16.58
N HIS A 48 20.45 7.77 -16.99
CA HIS A 48 21.67 7.62 -16.15
C HIS A 48 21.83 8.62 -14.98
N ARG A 49 20.85 9.48 -14.70
CA ARG A 49 20.94 10.56 -13.70
C ARG A 49 20.14 10.30 -12.42
N ILE A 50 19.28 9.28 -12.38
CA ILE A 50 18.43 8.97 -11.22
C ILE A 50 19.05 7.78 -10.46
N TYR A 51 19.40 8.00 -9.19
CA TYR A 51 20.00 6.99 -8.32
C TYR A 51 19.14 6.79 -7.06
N THR A 52 18.41 5.67 -7.00
CA THR A 52 17.42 5.38 -5.94
C THR A 52 17.55 3.97 -5.35
N PRO A 53 18.75 3.52 -4.93
CA PRO A 53 19.01 2.12 -4.60
C PRO A 53 18.10 1.54 -3.52
N ASN A 54 17.68 2.36 -2.54
CA ASN A 54 16.79 1.92 -1.46
C ASN A 54 15.33 1.76 -1.92
N ILE A 55 14.85 2.62 -2.82
CA ILE A 55 13.51 2.51 -3.41
C ILE A 55 13.48 1.30 -4.34
N ASP A 56 14.54 1.12 -5.14
CA ASP A 56 14.68 -0.02 -6.04
C ASP A 56 14.68 -1.34 -5.24
N ALA A 57 15.43 -1.39 -4.13
CA ALA A 57 15.43 -2.53 -3.22
C ALA A 57 14.06 -2.77 -2.53
N LEU A 58 13.28 -1.73 -2.27
CA LEU A 58 11.91 -1.87 -1.76
C LEU A 58 10.98 -2.46 -2.82
N THR A 59 11.10 -2.01 -4.07
CA THR A 59 10.25 -2.46 -5.18
C THR A 59 10.53 -3.91 -5.60
N SER A 60 11.78 -4.38 -5.48
CA SER A 60 12.15 -5.77 -5.82
C SER A 60 11.57 -6.82 -4.86
N ARG A 61 11.17 -6.41 -3.65
CA ARG A 61 10.59 -7.26 -2.62
C ARG A 61 9.09 -6.98 -2.39
N GLY A 62 8.48 -6.17 -3.25
CA GLY A 62 7.10 -5.71 -3.10
C GLY A 62 6.31 -5.78 -4.41
N VAL A 63 5.16 -5.12 -4.42
CA VAL A 63 4.33 -4.96 -5.61
C VAL A 63 4.42 -3.51 -6.07
N THR A 64 4.67 -3.31 -7.36
CA THR A 64 4.75 -2.00 -8.00
C THR A 64 3.52 -1.80 -8.89
N PHE A 65 2.90 -0.62 -8.82
CA PHE A 65 1.74 -0.26 -9.62
C PHE A 65 2.16 0.69 -10.75
N ASP A 66 2.05 0.25 -12.00
CA ASP A 66 2.39 1.03 -13.19
C ASP A 66 1.34 2.12 -13.53
N ARG A 67 0.15 2.01 -12.92
CA ARG A 67 -1.02 2.86 -13.18
C ARG A 67 -1.65 3.37 -11.88
N ALA A 68 -0.86 4.07 -11.06
CA ALA A 68 -1.33 4.78 -9.87
C ALA A 68 -1.48 6.29 -10.14
N TYR A 69 -2.64 6.87 -9.81
CA TYR A 69 -2.97 8.26 -10.09
C TYR A 69 -3.47 8.98 -8.84
N ALA A 70 -3.01 10.22 -8.64
CA ALA A 70 -3.62 11.14 -7.71
C ALA A 70 -4.97 11.62 -8.24
N GLN A 71 -5.96 11.80 -7.38
CA GLN A 71 -7.28 12.32 -7.77
C GLN A 71 -7.20 13.80 -8.18
N GLN A 72 -6.23 14.53 -7.64
CA GLN A 72 -5.92 15.90 -8.02
C GLN A 72 -4.43 16.19 -7.82
N ALA A 73 -3.77 16.83 -8.79
CA ALA A 73 -2.33 17.11 -8.77
C ALA A 73 -1.97 18.37 -7.94
N VAL A 74 -2.48 18.44 -6.70
CA VAL A 74 -2.21 19.52 -5.73
C VAL A 74 -2.08 18.90 -4.33
N CYS A 75 -1.11 19.36 -3.54
CA CYS A 75 -0.71 18.73 -2.27
C CYS A 75 -1.90 18.50 -1.31
N ASN A 76 -2.62 19.56 -0.93
CA ASN A 76 -3.69 19.47 0.07
C ASN A 76 -4.91 18.66 -0.43
N PRO A 77 -5.47 18.92 -1.64
CA PRO A 77 -6.54 18.10 -2.21
C PRO A 77 -6.18 16.61 -2.36
N SER A 78 -4.97 16.31 -2.83
CA SER A 78 -4.49 14.93 -2.99
C SER A 78 -4.44 14.19 -1.65
N ARG A 79 -3.84 14.83 -0.63
CA ARG A 79 -3.70 14.28 0.72
C ARG A 79 -5.06 14.08 1.39
N ALA A 80 -5.93 15.08 1.32
CA ALA A 80 -7.30 14.96 1.84
C ALA A 80 -8.04 13.78 1.19
N SER A 81 -7.89 13.60 -0.12
CA SER A 81 -8.51 12.52 -0.88
C SER A 81 -8.05 11.14 -0.38
N PHE A 82 -6.74 10.85 -0.41
CA PHE A 82 -6.27 9.49 -0.06
C PHE A 82 -6.27 9.19 1.43
N LEU A 83 -6.16 10.19 2.33
CA LEU A 83 -6.24 9.95 3.78
C LEU A 83 -7.66 9.68 4.26
N THR A 84 -8.67 10.18 3.54
CA THR A 84 -10.08 9.94 3.87
C THR A 84 -10.72 8.84 3.01
N GLY A 85 -10.07 8.45 1.90
CA GLY A 85 -10.63 7.50 0.93
C GLY A 85 -11.82 8.08 0.15
N ARG A 86 -11.88 9.41 -0.04
CA ARG A 86 -12.98 10.13 -0.69
C ARG A 86 -12.44 10.97 -1.84
N TYR A 87 -13.20 11.12 -2.92
CA TYR A 87 -12.81 12.02 -4.01
C TYR A 87 -12.80 13.50 -3.57
N PRO A 88 -12.02 14.38 -4.23
CA PRO A 88 -12.01 15.82 -3.96
C PRO A 88 -13.41 16.46 -3.97
N ASP A 89 -14.31 16.00 -4.84
CA ASP A 89 -15.71 16.48 -4.89
C ASP A 89 -16.50 16.16 -3.62
N THR A 90 -16.11 15.11 -2.88
CA THR A 90 -16.70 14.77 -1.59
C THR A 90 -15.99 15.44 -0.42
N THR A 91 -14.66 15.64 -0.50
CA THR A 91 -13.91 16.33 0.57
C THR A 91 -14.07 17.84 0.52
N GLN A 92 -14.42 18.40 -0.66
CA GLN A 92 -14.52 19.83 -0.94
C GLN A 92 -13.23 20.62 -0.66
N VAL A 93 -12.08 19.92 -0.67
CA VAL A 93 -10.76 20.53 -0.59
C VAL A 93 -10.20 20.57 -2.01
N TRP A 94 -10.30 21.72 -2.69
CA TRP A 94 -9.93 21.85 -4.10
C TRP A 94 -8.64 22.62 -4.35
N ASN A 95 -8.14 23.37 -3.37
CA ASN A 95 -6.87 24.09 -3.53
C ASN A 95 -6.11 24.17 -2.21
N LEU A 96 -5.08 25.03 -2.17
CA LEU A 96 -4.22 25.24 -0.99
C LEU A 96 -4.68 26.40 -0.09
N ILE A 97 -5.59 27.24 -0.58
CA ILE A 97 -5.93 28.56 -0.04
C ILE A 97 -7.35 28.58 0.53
N ASP A 98 -8.19 27.59 0.21
CA ASP A 98 -9.54 27.45 0.76
C ASP A 98 -9.41 27.35 2.29
N ASN A 99 -9.55 28.52 2.90
CA ASN A 99 -9.47 28.71 4.33
C ASN A 99 -10.70 28.01 4.90
N TRP A 100 -10.41 27.04 5.76
CA TRP A 100 -11.34 26.51 6.74
C TRP A 100 -12.05 27.63 7.51
#